data_AF-A0A4Q7V3K3-F1
#
_entry.id   AF-A0A4Q7V3K3-F1
#
_cell.length_a   1.000
_cell.length_b   1.000
_cell.length_c   1.000
_cell.angle_alpha   90.00
_cell.angle_beta   90.00
_cell.angle_gamma   90.00
#
_symmetry.space_group_name_H-M   'P 1'
#
loop_
_entity.id
_entity.type
_entity.pdbx_description
1 polymer ?
#
loop_
_entity_poly.entity_id
_entity_poly.type
_entity_poly.pdbx_seq_one_letter_code
_entity_poly.pdbx_strand_id
1 'polypeptide(L)'
;MPADRPPGGSPGTTLSIRHRSTPGEPNLQVSGEIDLATVDVLTDALAETIAGGGTVVVDMSGVTFLDASGIGRLVHAAQVAGTRDSSLRLVGCSGTVRRTLRWAGTGHLLGDG
;
A
#
# COMPACT_ATOMS: atom_id res chain seq x y z
N MET A 1 25.48 -21.55 14.50
CA MET A 1 25.02 -20.30 13.86
C MET A 1 24.09 -20.70 12.74
N PRO A 2 22.80 -20.31 12.71
CA PRO A 2 22.00 -20.57 11.54
C PRO A 2 22.52 -19.69 10.39
N ALA A 3 22.64 -20.31 9.23
CA ALA A 3 23.15 -19.71 8.01
C ALA A 3 22.26 -18.54 7.58
N ASP A 4 22.94 -17.44 7.28
CA ASP A 4 22.67 -16.51 6.17
C ASP A 4 21.44 -16.90 5.33
N ARG A 5 20.33 -16.18 5.53
CA ARG A 5 19.17 -16.28 4.65
C ARG A 5 19.62 -15.66 3.32
N PRO A 6 19.60 -16.37 2.18
CA PRO A 6 19.88 -15.75 0.91
C PRO A 6 18.89 -14.59 0.69
N PRO A 7 19.26 -13.50 -0.03
CA PRO A 7 18.29 -12.53 -0.50
C PRO A 7 17.35 -13.25 -1.47
N GLY A 8 16.27 -13.81 -0.94
CA GLY A 8 15.23 -14.49 -1.70
C GLY A 8 14.33 -13.48 -2.39
N GLY A 9 14.89 -12.69 -3.31
CA GLY A 9 14.11 -12.08 -4.37
C GLY A 9 13.81 -13.18 -5.39
N SER A 10 12.71 -13.89 -5.20
CA SER A 10 12.23 -14.81 -6.23
C SER A 10 12.05 -14.03 -7.54
N PRO A 11 12.50 -14.54 -8.70
CA PRO A 11 12.09 -13.98 -9.99
C PRO A 11 10.58 -14.19 -10.14
N GLY A 12 9.80 -13.16 -9.77
CA GLY A 12 8.34 -13.21 -9.75
C GLY A 12 7.62 -12.15 -8.90
N THR A 13 8.32 -11.25 -8.21
CA THR A 13 7.74 -10.18 -7.38
C THR A 13 7.19 -9.00 -8.21
N THR A 14 6.18 -9.23 -9.04
CA THR A 14 5.59 -8.16 -9.87
C THR A 14 4.51 -7.43 -9.09
N LEU A 15 4.84 -6.29 -8.50
CA LEU A 15 3.83 -5.31 -8.08
C LEU A 15 3.23 -4.67 -9.33
N SER A 16 1.91 -4.70 -9.44
CA SER A 16 1.16 -4.02 -10.50
C SER A 16 0.27 -2.95 -9.89
N ILE A 17 0.40 -1.72 -10.40
CA ILE A 17 -0.41 -0.56 -9.98
C ILE A 17 -1.16 -0.03 -11.20
N ARG A 18 -2.46 0.21 -11.03
CA ARG A 18 -3.30 0.89 -12.03
C ARG A 18 -3.93 2.13 -11.42
N HIS A 19 -3.78 3.27 -12.10
CA HIS A 19 -4.45 4.51 -11.75
C HIS A 19 -5.85 4.53 -12.35
N ARG A 20 -6.84 4.98 -11.58
CA ARG A 20 -8.20 5.25 -12.05
C ARG A 20 -8.62 6.66 -11.66
N SER A 21 -9.30 7.33 -12.58
CA SER A 21 -9.76 8.71 -12.40
C SER A 21 -11.28 8.82 -12.39
N THR A 22 -11.99 7.70 -12.27
CA THR A 22 -13.46 7.66 -12.27
C THR A 22 -13.98 8.08 -10.89
N PRO A 23 -14.92 9.05 -10.81
CA PRO A 23 -15.58 9.38 -9.55
C PRO A 23 -16.27 8.15 -8.94
N GLY A 24 -16.05 7.91 -7.65
CA GLY A 24 -16.63 6.77 -6.93
C GLY A 24 -15.84 5.46 -7.02
N GLU A 25 -14.74 5.42 -7.79
CA GLU A 25 -13.81 4.30 -7.81
C GLU A 25 -12.53 4.59 -7.00
N PRO A 26 -11.82 3.54 -6.51
CA PRO A 26 -10.50 3.69 -5.93
C PRO A 26 -9.52 4.34 -6.92
N ASN A 27 -8.78 5.35 -6.47
CA ASN A 27 -7.78 6.05 -7.29
C ASN A 27 -6.66 5.11 -7.75
N LEU A 28 -6.29 4.14 -6.92
CA LEU A 28 -5.25 3.17 -7.20
C LEU A 28 -5.78 1.76 -6.99
N GLN A 29 -5.47 0.86 -7.92
CA GLN A 29 -5.63 -0.58 -7.73
C GLN A 29 -4.24 -1.22 -7.70
N VAL A 30 -3.94 -1.88 -6.57
CA VAL A 30 -2.63 -2.47 -6.31
C VAL A 30 -2.78 -3.99 -6.20
N SER A 31 -1.87 -4.72 -6.85
CA SER A 31 -1.86 -6.18 -6.85
C SER A 31 -0.44 -6.74 -6.85
N GLY A 32 -0.29 -7.93 -6.28
CA GLY A 32 1.00 -8.58 -6.07
C GLY A 32 1.54 -8.39 -4.65
N GLU A 33 2.86 -8.27 -4.54
CA GLU A 33 3.57 -8.28 -3.25
C GLU A 33 4.20 -6.92 -2.96
N ILE A 34 4.01 -6.43 -1.74
CA ILE A 34 4.60 -5.19 -1.24
C ILE A 34 5.70 -5.52 -0.24
N ASP A 35 6.94 -5.39 -0.69
CA ASP A 35 8.15 -5.62 0.09
C ASP A 35 9.23 -4.59 -0.26
N LEU A 36 10.41 -4.69 0.35
CA LEU A 36 11.53 -3.79 0.10
C LEU A 36 11.93 -3.64 -1.40
N ALA A 37 11.65 -4.63 -2.25
CA ALA A 37 11.97 -4.56 -3.68
C ALA A 37 10.91 -3.80 -4.50
N THR A 38 9.66 -3.76 -4.03
CA THR A 38 8.53 -3.13 -4.75
C THR A 38 8.02 -1.84 -4.10
N VAL A 39 8.51 -1.53 -2.91
CA VAL A 39 8.08 -0.41 -2.07
C VAL A 39 8.25 0.97 -2.70
N ASP A 40 9.26 1.14 -3.55
CA ASP A 40 9.52 2.40 -4.25
C ASP A 40 8.47 2.66 -5.33
N VAL A 41 8.04 1.61 -6.04
CA VAL A 41 6.97 1.69 -7.06
C VAL A 41 5.65 2.11 -6.41
N LEU A 42 5.32 1.57 -5.23
CA LEU A 42 4.16 2.01 -4.46
C LEU A 42 4.29 3.48 -4.00
N THR A 43 5.49 3.87 -3.60
CA THR A 43 5.77 5.23 -3.12
C THR A 43 5.51 6.28 -4.20
N ASP A 44 6.02 6.04 -5.40
CA ASP A 44 5.87 6.98 -6.52
C ASP A 44 4.40 7.15 -6.91
N ALA A 45 3.67 6.04 -7.03
CA ALA A 45 2.24 6.07 -7.37
C ALA A 45 1.39 6.79 -6.31
N LEU A 46 1.69 6.58 -5.02
CA LEU A 46 1.03 7.30 -3.92
C LEU A 46 1.34 8.79 -3.96
N ALA A 47 2.60 9.17 -4.18
CA ALA A 47 3.01 10.56 -4.23
C ALA A 47 2.31 11.32 -5.37
N GLU A 48 2.25 10.72 -6.57
CA GLU A 48 1.54 11.28 -7.73
C GLU A 48 0.05 11.46 -7.43
N THR A 49 -0.58 10.47 -6.82
CA THR A 49 -2.03 10.52 -6.53
C THR A 49 -2.35 11.52 -5.43
N ILE A 50 -1.53 11.59 -4.37
CA ILE A 50 -1.68 12.55 -3.27
C ILE A 50 -1.49 13.99 -3.77
N ALA A 51 -0.60 14.22 -4.74
CA ALA A 51 -0.40 15.55 -5.34
C ALA A 51 -1.65 16.08 -6.05
N GLY A 52 -2.57 15.19 -6.48
CA GLY A 52 -3.88 15.56 -7.02
C GLY A 52 -4.87 16.10 -5.99
N GLY A 53 -4.60 15.91 -4.69
CA GLY A 53 -5.44 16.38 -3.59
C GLY A 53 -6.66 15.49 -3.28
N GLY A 54 -7.31 15.77 -2.15
CA GLY A 54 -8.54 15.09 -1.74
C GLY A 54 -8.32 13.72 -1.07
N THR A 55 -9.37 12.90 -1.05
CA THR A 55 -9.30 11.55 -0.46
C THR A 55 -8.77 10.57 -1.49
N VAL A 56 -7.59 10.01 -1.22
CA VAL A 56 -6.94 8.96 -2.00
C VAL A 56 -7.41 7.60 -1.49
N VAL A 57 -8.11 6.86 -2.33
CA VAL A 57 -8.57 5.50 -2.04
C VAL A 57 -7.72 4.48 -2.81
N VAL A 58 -7.14 3.52 -2.09
CA VAL A 58 -6.31 2.46 -2.66
C VAL A 58 -6.99 1.11 -2.47
N ASP A 59 -7.30 0.43 -3.57
CA ASP A 59 -7.77 -0.95 -3.57
C ASP A 59 -6.61 -1.92 -3.44
N MET A 60 -6.59 -2.63 -2.33
CA MET A 60 -5.59 -3.61 -1.93
C MET A 60 -6.08 -5.06 -2.11
N SER A 61 -7.22 -5.28 -2.78
CA SER A 61 -7.83 -6.60 -2.97
C SER A 61 -6.95 -7.60 -3.70
N GLY A 62 -6.08 -7.11 -4.60
CA GLY A 62 -5.11 -7.93 -5.32
C GLY A 62 -3.78 -8.11 -4.60
N VAL A 63 -3.58 -7.51 -3.42
CA VAL A 63 -2.33 -7.60 -2.66
C VAL A 63 -2.29 -8.90 -1.87
N THR A 64 -1.29 -9.73 -2.14
CA THR A 64 -1.13 -11.06 -1.53
C THR A 64 -0.15 -11.05 -0.37
N PHE A 65 0.78 -10.08 -0.34
CA PHE A 65 1.81 -9.97 0.68
C PHE A 65 2.12 -8.51 1.02
N LEU A 66 2.37 -8.23 2.30
CA LEU A 66 2.75 -6.92 2.82
C LEU A 66 3.71 -7.09 4.01
N ASP A 67 4.92 -6.55 3.88
CA ASP A 67 5.93 -6.54 4.96
C ASP A 67 5.93 -5.22 5.76
N ALA A 68 6.87 -5.10 6.71
CA ALA A 68 7.03 -3.90 7.53
C ALA A 68 7.43 -2.66 6.72
N SER A 69 8.21 -2.83 5.63
CA SER A 69 8.63 -1.75 4.73
C SER A 69 7.42 -1.13 4.04
N GLY A 70 6.55 -1.96 3.48
CA GLY A 70 5.30 -1.53 2.87
C GLY A 70 4.35 -0.84 3.85
N ILE A 71 4.21 -1.36 5.07
CA ILE A 71 3.41 -0.70 6.12
C ILE A 71 3.97 0.69 6.44
N GLY A 72 5.29 0.79 6.65
CA GLY A 72 5.95 2.05 6.94
C GLY A 72 5.70 3.09 5.85
N ARG A 73 5.71 2.68 4.58
CA ARG A 73 5.36 3.58 3.46
C ARG A 73 3.91 4.00 3.45
N LEU A 74 2.97 3.09 3.70
CA LEU A 74 1.54 3.42 3.75
C LEU A 74 1.25 4.44 4.86
N VAL A 75 1.87 4.27 6.03
CA VAL A 75 1.78 5.24 7.13
C VAL A 75 2.37 6.59 6.74
N HIS A 76 3.58 6.58 6.17
CA HIS A 76 4.22 7.81 5.73
C HIS A 76 3.38 8.56 4.69
N ALA A 77 2.83 7.85 3.70
CA ALA A 77 1.94 8.43 2.70
C ALA A 77 0.67 9.03 3.33
N ALA A 78 0.06 8.37 4.31
CA ALA A 78 -1.08 8.90 5.04
C ALA A 78 -0.75 10.19 5.81
N GLN A 79 0.43 10.26 6.44
CA GLN A 79 0.91 11.48 7.10
C GLN A 79 1.11 12.61 6.08
N VAL A 80 1.76 12.31 4.95
CA VAL A 80 2.00 13.28 3.86
C VAL A 80 0.68 13.80 3.27
N ALA A 81 -0.33 12.94 3.09
CA ALA A 81 -1.66 13.34 2.67
C ALA A 81 -2.31 14.29 3.70
N GLY A 82 -2.23 13.97 5.00
CA GLY A 82 -2.77 14.80 6.07
C GLY A 82 -2.15 16.20 6.14
N THR A 83 -0.87 16.37 5.76
CA THR A 83 -0.25 17.71 5.68
C THR A 83 -0.78 18.58 4.53
N ARG A 84 -1.59 18.02 3.63
CA ARG A 84 -2.13 18.67 2.42
C ARG A 84 -3.66 18.73 2.40
N ASP A 85 -4.31 18.58 3.56
CA ASP A 85 -5.77 18.44 3.67
C ASP A 85 -6.36 17.28 2.83
N SER A 86 -5.51 16.30 2.52
CA SER A 86 -5.85 15.07 1.82
C SER A 86 -5.93 13.92 2.83
N SER A 87 -6.55 12.80 2.45
CA SER A 87 -6.56 11.59 3.27
C SER A 87 -6.21 10.36 2.45
N LEU A 88 -5.69 9.32 3.11
CA LEU A 88 -5.39 8.03 2.48
C LEU A 88 -6.27 6.95 3.12
N ARG A 89 -6.99 6.19 2.29
CA ARG A 89 -7.88 5.11 2.71
C ARG A 89 -7.57 3.83 1.94
N LEU A 90 -7.42 2.72 2.66
CA LEU A 90 -7.15 1.40 2.08
C LEU A 90 -8.44 0.57 2.08
N VAL A 91 -8.89 0.15 0.90
CA VAL A 91 -10.06 -0.72 0.73
C VAL A 91 -9.64 -2.09 0.21
N GLY A 92 -10.50 -3.10 0.31
CA GLY A 92 -10.21 -4.43 -0.20
C GLY A 92 -9.12 -5.20 0.55
N CYS A 93 -8.56 -4.67 1.65
CA CYS A 93 -7.58 -5.39 2.46
C CYS A 93 -8.19 -6.68 3.04
N SER A 94 -7.73 -7.84 2.56
CA SER A 94 -8.24 -9.14 2.98
C SER A 94 -7.18 -9.96 3.73
N GLY A 95 -7.64 -10.97 4.49
CA GLY A 95 -6.79 -11.99 5.12
C GLY A 95 -5.55 -11.45 5.84
N THR A 96 -4.38 -11.87 5.34
CA THR A 96 -3.05 -11.56 5.88
C THR A 96 -2.77 -10.06 5.90
N VAL A 97 -3.06 -9.32 4.82
CA VAL A 97 -2.80 -7.87 4.73
C VAL A 97 -3.55 -7.12 5.83
N ARG A 98 -4.85 -7.42 6.00
CA ARG A 98 -5.67 -6.78 7.04
C ARG A 98 -5.21 -7.16 8.45
N ARG A 99 -4.73 -8.40 8.66
CA ARG A 99 -4.18 -8.85 9.94
C ARG A 99 -2.87 -8.13 10.27
N THR A 100 -1.98 -8.02 9.30
CA THR A 100 -0.69 -7.33 9.39
C THR A 100 -0.87 -5.86 9.72
N LEU A 101 -1.75 -5.14 9.02
CA LEU A 101 -2.06 -3.72 9.31
C LEU A 101 -2.61 -3.53 10.73
N ARG A 102 -3.50 -4.43 11.20
CA ARG A 102 -4.00 -4.37 12.57
C ARG A 102 -2.90 -4.59 13.61
N TRP A 103 -2.00 -5.55 13.36
CA TRP A 103 -0.89 -5.82 14.28
C TRP A 103 0.14 -4.70 14.33
N ALA A 104 0.36 -4.02 13.21
CA ALA A 104 1.23 -2.85 13.16
C ALA A 104 0.61 -1.58 13.78
N GLY A 105 -0.63 -1.63 14.29
CA GLY A 105 -1.33 -0.46 14.83
C GLY A 105 -1.83 0.52 13.76
N THR A 106 -1.78 0.15 12.49
CA THR A 106 -2.14 0.99 11.34
C THR A 106 -3.55 0.72 10.83
N GLY A 107 -4.38 0.09 11.66
CA GLY A 107 -5.77 -0.26 11.33
C GLY A 107 -6.66 0.95 11.02
N HIS A 108 -6.28 2.17 11.44
CA HIS A 108 -7.00 3.41 11.12
C HIS A 108 -6.95 3.78 9.63
N LEU A 109 -6.00 3.23 8.87
CA LEU A 109 -5.92 3.39 7.42
C LEU A 109 -6.96 2.55 6.67
N LEU A 110 -7.52 1.55 7.33
CA LEU A 110 -8.54 0.70 6.73
C LEU A 110 -9.80 1.54 6.50
N GLY A 111 -10.20 1.64 5.24
CA GLY A 111 -11.50 2.14 4.90
C GLY A 111 -12.56 1.12 5.24
N ASP A 112 -13.58 1.54 5.97
CA ASP A 112 -14.90 0.94 5.82
C ASP A 112 -15.29 1.12 4.34
N GLY A 113 -15.43 -0.02 3.66
CA GLY A 113 -15.95 -0.10 2.30
C GLY A 113 -17.46 -0.07 2.32
#